data_AF-A0A1Q3GMF6-F1
#
_entry.id   AF-A0A1Q3GMF6-F1
#
_cell.length_a   1.000
_cell.length_b   1.000
_cell.length_c   1.000
_cell.angle_alpha   90.00
_cell.angle_beta   90.00
_cell.angle_gamma   90.00
#
_symmetry.space_group_name_H-M   'P 1'
#
loop_
_entity.id
_entity.type
_entity.pdbx_description
1 polymer ?
#
loop_
_entity_poly.entity_id
_entity_poly.type
_entity_poly.pdbx_seq_one_letter_code
_entity_poly.pdbx_strand_id
1 'polypeptide(L)'
;MKKLKNKIGGYLFNLLLSADQFGNAVTGGDPDNTISAKVGYYCYHRTPNESAPWQWRVFRAIIDAAFYPVDGPAHCHQAYHSDPGENFENQASNITLVLIALIIIPFCFIITIILGILWFFFLVQPKTDREQERPQKVQKRLDIAQRKLKGIMQELGEIEDSKKGKYVEVISTIAQAKKTIEEAKDKLAVQP
;
A
#
# COMPACT_ATOMS: atom_id res chain seq x y z
N MET A 1 -14.22 -19.63 19.54
CA MET A 1 -14.16 -19.90 18.08
C MET A 1 -13.97 -18.65 17.21
N LYS A 2 -14.77 -17.57 17.31
CA LYS A 2 -14.59 -16.33 16.51
C LYS A 2 -13.18 -15.70 16.63
N LYS A 3 -12.65 -15.57 17.86
CA LYS A 3 -11.28 -15.04 18.07
C LYS A 3 -10.18 -15.89 17.42
N LEU A 4 -10.33 -17.22 17.36
CA LEU A 4 -9.35 -18.12 16.74
C LEU A 4 -9.44 -18.08 15.22
N LYS A 5 -10.65 -18.05 14.64
CA LYS A 5 -10.87 -17.82 13.20
C LYS A 5 -10.27 -16.48 12.74
N ASN A 6 -10.41 -15.42 13.54
CA ASN A 6 -9.82 -14.11 13.23
C ASN A 6 -8.29 -14.14 13.29
N LYS A 7 -7.69 -14.91 14.21
CA LYS A 7 -6.23 -15.08 14.28
C LYS A 7 -5.70 -15.87 13.08
N ILE A 8 -6.31 -17.00 12.74
CA ILE A 8 -5.91 -17.82 11.58
C ILE A 8 -6.03 -17.02 10.28
N GLY A 9 -7.13 -16.27 10.11
CA GLY A 9 -7.29 -15.37 8.97
C GLY A 9 -6.22 -14.29 8.92
N GLY A 10 -5.82 -13.73 10.07
CA GLY A 10 -4.70 -12.78 10.15
C GLY A 10 -3.34 -13.39 9.76
N TYR A 11 -3.02 -14.60 10.22
CA TYR A 11 -1.79 -15.28 9.84
C TYR A 11 -1.74 -15.61 8.35
N LEU A 12 -2.85 -16.11 7.79
CA LEU A 12 -2.94 -16.39 6.36
C LEU A 12 -2.82 -15.12 5.53
N PHE A 13 -3.47 -14.03 5.95
CA PHE A 13 -3.32 -12.72 5.30
C PHE A 13 -1.86 -12.26 5.30
N ASN A 14 -1.18 -12.32 6.46
CA ASN A 14 0.23 -11.93 6.55
C ASN A 14 1.13 -12.81 5.70
N LEU A 15 0.88 -14.13 5.65
CA LEU A 15 1.64 -15.04 4.80
C LEU A 15 1.49 -14.68 3.31
N LEU A 16 0.26 -14.41 2.86
CA LEU A 16 0.00 -14.02 1.48
C LEU A 16 0.59 -12.65 1.15
N LEU A 17 0.50 -11.69 2.08
CA LEU A 17 1.12 -10.38 1.95
C LEU A 17 2.64 -10.49 1.81
N SER A 18 3.29 -11.27 2.68
CA SER A 18 4.73 -11.49 2.63
C SER A 18 5.17 -12.24 1.38
N ALA A 19 4.33 -13.15 0.86
CA ALA A 19 4.61 -13.82 -0.42
C ALA A 19 4.56 -12.86 -1.62
N ASP A 20 3.58 -11.94 -1.63
CA ASP A 20 3.48 -10.87 -2.64
C ASP A 20 4.68 -9.92 -2.57
N GLN A 21 5.02 -9.44 -1.37
CA GLN A 21 6.20 -8.62 -1.10
C GLN A 21 7.51 -9.32 -1.52
N PHE A 22 7.66 -10.60 -1.20
CA PHE A 22 8.81 -11.40 -1.64
C PHE A 22 8.89 -11.49 -3.16
N GLY A 23 7.76 -11.70 -3.84
CA GLY A 23 7.70 -11.68 -5.30
C GLY A 23 8.15 -10.34 -5.87
N ASN A 24 7.73 -9.21 -5.28
CA ASN A 24 8.18 -7.89 -5.69
C ASN A 24 9.70 -7.73 -5.51
N ALA A 25 10.23 -8.13 -4.35
CA ALA A 25 11.66 -8.05 -4.03
C ALA A 25 12.53 -8.85 -5.03
N VAL A 26 12.14 -10.09 -5.36
CA VAL A 26 12.86 -10.94 -6.32
C VAL A 26 12.87 -10.33 -7.73
N THR A 27 11.89 -9.50 -8.07
CA THR A 27 11.83 -8.78 -9.36
C THR A 27 12.61 -7.46 -9.37
N GLY A 28 13.31 -7.15 -8.27
CA GLY A 28 14.08 -5.92 -8.08
C GLY A 28 13.33 -4.80 -7.35
N GLY A 29 12.06 -5.00 -6.99
CA GLY A 29 11.26 -3.99 -6.29
C GLY A 29 11.64 -3.80 -4.82
N ASP A 30 11.12 -2.74 -4.22
CA ASP A 30 11.20 -2.50 -2.78
C ASP A 30 10.52 -3.64 -1.99
N PRO A 31 11.21 -4.29 -1.03
CA PRO A 31 10.67 -5.42 -0.29
C PRO A 31 9.45 -5.09 0.57
N ASP A 32 9.22 -3.82 0.91
CA ASP A 32 8.05 -3.42 1.70
C ASP A 32 6.80 -3.23 0.82
N ASN A 33 6.97 -3.16 -0.50
CA ASN A 33 5.89 -3.01 -1.48
C ASN A 33 5.38 -4.34 -2.04
N THR A 34 4.06 -4.42 -2.24
CA THR A 34 3.43 -5.51 -3.00
C THR A 34 3.56 -5.35 -4.51
N ILE A 35 3.49 -6.45 -5.28
CA ILE A 35 3.40 -6.40 -6.75
C ILE A 35 2.14 -5.65 -7.16
N SER A 36 1.03 -5.86 -6.46
CA SER A 36 -0.24 -5.18 -6.73
C SER A 36 -0.13 -3.66 -6.53
N ALA A 37 0.56 -3.19 -5.48
CA ALA A 37 0.87 -1.77 -5.28
C ALA A 37 1.81 -1.23 -6.36
N LYS A 38 2.84 -1.99 -6.77
CA LYS A 38 3.73 -1.60 -7.89
C LYS A 38 2.94 -1.43 -9.18
N VAL A 39 2.08 -2.38 -9.54
CA VAL A 39 1.19 -2.27 -10.71
C VAL A 39 0.27 -1.06 -10.59
N GLY A 40 -0.27 -0.80 -9.40
CA GLY A 40 -1.07 0.39 -9.09
C GLY A 40 -0.30 1.69 -9.32
N TYR A 41 0.92 1.81 -8.81
CA TYR A 41 1.80 2.96 -9.02
C TYR A 41 2.03 3.25 -10.50
N TYR A 42 2.38 2.21 -11.28
CA TYR A 42 2.64 2.36 -12.72
C TYR A 42 1.39 2.75 -13.51
N CYS A 43 0.21 2.24 -13.14
CA CYS A 43 -1.03 2.54 -13.87
C CYS A 43 -1.69 3.87 -13.48
N TYR A 44 -1.58 4.30 -12.23
CA TYR A 44 -2.37 5.43 -11.71
C TYR A 44 -1.54 6.64 -11.28
N HIS A 45 -0.26 6.47 -10.95
CA HIS A 45 0.55 7.56 -10.38
C HIS A 45 1.71 7.99 -11.30
N ARG A 46 2.50 7.03 -11.79
CA ARG A 46 3.68 7.32 -12.62
C ARG A 46 3.32 7.92 -13.97
N THR A 47 2.27 7.41 -14.59
CA THR A 47 1.73 7.89 -15.85
C THR A 47 0.25 8.19 -15.65
N PRO A 48 -0.28 9.31 -16.15
CA PRO A 48 -1.70 9.61 -16.04
C PRO A 48 -2.53 8.56 -16.81
N ASN A 49 -3.05 7.57 -16.09
CA ASN A 49 -4.06 6.61 -16.53
C ASN A 49 -3.72 5.88 -17.85
N GLU A 50 -4.37 6.25 -18.96
CA GLU A 50 -4.37 5.52 -20.23
C GLU A 50 -3.02 5.49 -20.93
N SER A 51 -2.11 6.40 -20.56
CA SER A 51 -0.75 6.44 -21.07
C SER A 51 0.20 5.44 -20.37
N ALA A 52 -0.30 4.65 -19.41
CA ALA A 52 0.48 3.58 -18.82
C ALA A 52 0.87 2.54 -19.89
N PRO A 53 2.12 2.05 -19.90
CA PRO A 53 2.52 0.99 -20.83
C PRO A 53 1.58 -0.20 -20.75
N TRP A 54 1.23 -0.76 -21.90
CA TRP A 54 0.18 -1.77 -22.02
C TRP A 54 0.42 -3.00 -21.14
N GLN A 55 1.69 -3.37 -20.90
CA GLN A 55 2.06 -4.48 -20.04
C GLN A 55 1.52 -4.30 -18.62
N TRP A 56 1.69 -3.10 -18.04
CA TRP A 56 1.18 -2.77 -16.71
C TRP A 56 -0.34 -2.77 -16.67
N ARG A 57 -0.99 -2.32 -17.75
CA ARG A 57 -2.45 -2.36 -17.88
C ARG A 57 -2.99 -3.79 -17.93
N VAL A 58 -2.27 -4.70 -18.59
CA VAL A 58 -2.60 -6.14 -18.62
C VAL A 58 -2.44 -6.75 -17.22
N PHE A 59 -1.31 -6.49 -16.55
CA PHE A 59 -1.10 -6.97 -15.18
C PHE A 59 -2.18 -6.46 -14.23
N ARG A 60 -2.54 -5.18 -14.32
CA ARG A 60 -3.65 -4.60 -13.56
C ARG A 60 -4.95 -5.34 -13.81
N ALA A 61 -5.30 -5.57 -15.08
CA ALA A 61 -6.54 -6.26 -15.42
C ALA A 61 -6.58 -7.69 -14.86
N ILE A 62 -5.46 -8.42 -14.92
CA ILE A 62 -5.36 -9.78 -14.37
C ILE A 62 -5.52 -9.77 -12.86
N ILE A 63 -4.77 -8.91 -12.15
CA ILE A 63 -4.82 -8.85 -10.69
C ILE A 63 -6.18 -8.36 -10.21
N ASP A 64 -6.69 -7.25 -10.76
CA ASP A 64 -7.99 -6.70 -10.37
C ASP A 64 -9.12 -7.74 -10.60
N ALA A 65 -9.07 -8.52 -11.69
CA ALA A 65 -10.03 -9.59 -11.93
C ALA A 65 -9.91 -10.73 -10.92
N ALA A 66 -8.68 -11.16 -10.60
CA ALA A 66 -8.45 -12.25 -9.65
C ALA A 66 -8.96 -11.91 -8.24
N PHE A 67 -8.77 -10.66 -7.81
CA PHE A 67 -9.17 -10.20 -6.48
C PHE A 67 -10.57 -9.61 -6.40
N TYR A 68 -11.24 -9.38 -7.54
CA TYR A 68 -12.59 -8.80 -7.57
C TYR A 68 -13.59 -9.43 -6.59
N PRO A 69 -13.68 -10.77 -6.44
CA PRO A 69 -14.69 -11.38 -5.58
C PRO A 69 -14.57 -11.05 -4.08
N VAL A 70 -13.39 -10.57 -3.64
CA VAL A 70 -13.13 -10.19 -2.24
C VAL A 70 -12.91 -8.69 -2.09
N ASP A 71 -12.16 -8.10 -3.01
CA ASP A 71 -11.71 -6.72 -2.88
C ASP A 71 -12.56 -5.70 -3.64
N GLY A 72 -13.41 -6.17 -4.55
CA GLY A 72 -14.18 -5.31 -5.44
C GLY A 72 -13.30 -4.69 -6.54
N PRO A 73 -13.77 -3.60 -7.18
CA PRO A 73 -13.05 -2.99 -8.29
C PRO A 73 -11.77 -2.27 -7.86
N ALA A 74 -10.79 -2.20 -8.77
CA ALA A 74 -9.55 -1.42 -8.63
C ALA A 74 -8.65 -1.83 -7.45
N HIS A 75 -8.46 -3.13 -7.24
CA HIS A 75 -7.56 -3.69 -6.22
C HIS A 75 -6.15 -3.07 -6.26
N CYS A 76 -5.50 -3.04 -7.43
CA CYS A 76 -4.14 -2.49 -7.57
C CYS A 76 -4.05 -1.01 -7.20
N HIS A 77 -5.07 -0.21 -7.54
CA HIS A 77 -5.11 1.20 -7.15
C HIS A 77 -5.15 1.35 -5.62
N GLN A 78 -5.96 0.53 -4.98
CA GLN A 78 -6.12 0.54 -3.53
C GLN A 78 -4.87 0.00 -2.82
N ALA A 79 -4.21 -1.01 -3.39
CA ALA A 79 -2.94 -1.53 -2.89
C ALA A 79 -1.88 -0.44 -2.88
N TYR A 80 -1.76 0.33 -3.96
CA TYR A 80 -0.86 1.50 -4.01
C TYR A 80 -1.15 2.51 -2.89
N HIS A 81 -2.43 2.85 -2.65
CA HIS A 81 -2.77 3.72 -1.52
C HIS A 81 -2.57 3.05 -0.16
N SER A 82 -2.49 1.72 -0.08
CA SER A 82 -2.31 0.97 1.17
C SER A 82 -0.86 0.95 1.65
N ASP A 83 0.09 1.22 0.74
CA ASP A 83 1.54 1.30 0.97
C ASP A 83 2.03 2.78 0.91
N PRO A 84 1.59 3.68 1.82
CA PRO A 84 1.93 5.09 1.76
C PRO A 84 3.38 5.36 2.16
N GLY A 85 4.12 6.06 1.30
CA GLY A 85 5.47 6.52 1.61
C GLY A 85 6.57 5.52 1.26
N GLU A 86 6.22 4.39 0.65
CA GLU A 86 7.18 3.44 0.13
C GLU A 86 7.81 3.92 -1.19
N ASN A 87 9.02 3.46 -1.47
CA ASN A 87 9.73 3.84 -2.69
C ASN A 87 9.33 2.92 -3.84
N PHE A 88 8.74 3.50 -4.89
CA PHE A 88 8.45 2.78 -6.12
C PHE A 88 9.55 3.04 -7.14
N GLU A 89 10.10 1.97 -7.71
CA GLU A 89 11.15 2.08 -8.73
C GLU A 89 10.67 2.91 -9.93
N ASN A 90 11.47 3.92 -10.27
CA ASN A 90 11.17 4.83 -11.36
C ASN A 90 11.50 4.27 -12.75
N GLN A 91 11.97 3.03 -12.89
CA GLN A 91 12.14 2.34 -14.18
C GLN A 91 12.04 0.82 -13.96
N ALA A 92 11.29 0.14 -14.81
CA ALA A 92 11.27 -1.32 -14.85
C ALA A 92 11.92 -1.78 -16.16
N SER A 93 12.89 -2.68 -16.05
CA SER A 93 13.52 -3.29 -17.21
C SER A 93 12.58 -4.30 -17.89
N ASN A 94 12.84 -4.65 -19.14
CA ASN A 94 12.10 -5.73 -19.81
C ASN A 94 12.23 -7.06 -19.06
N ILE A 95 13.40 -7.32 -18.44
CA ILE A 95 13.63 -8.51 -17.62
C ILE A 95 12.71 -8.49 -16.39
N THR A 96 12.60 -7.35 -15.71
CA THR A 96 11.69 -7.14 -14.58
C THR A 96 10.24 -7.46 -14.98
N LEU A 97 9.78 -6.98 -16.14
CA LEU A 97 8.43 -7.26 -16.63
C LEU A 97 8.19 -8.75 -16.87
N VAL A 98 9.17 -9.47 -17.42
CA VAL A 98 9.08 -10.92 -17.63
C VAL A 98 9.02 -11.66 -16.31
N LEU A 99 9.88 -11.32 -15.34
CA LEU A 99 9.86 -11.95 -14.02
C LEU A 99 8.54 -11.70 -13.28
N ILE A 100 8.03 -10.46 -13.34
CA ILE A 100 6.72 -10.12 -12.77
C ILE A 100 5.62 -10.93 -13.44
N ALA A 101 5.62 -11.07 -14.77
CA ALA A 101 4.62 -11.87 -15.49
C ALA A 101 4.64 -13.36 -15.06
N LEU A 102 5.85 -13.93 -14.89
CA LEU A 102 6.03 -15.32 -14.43
C LEU A 102 5.49 -15.55 -13.01
N ILE A 103 5.36 -14.51 -12.19
CA ILE A 103 4.77 -14.58 -10.85
C ILE A 103 3.26 -14.31 -10.91
N ILE A 104 2.85 -13.21 -11.54
CA ILE A 104 1.44 -12.77 -11.59
C ILE A 104 0.55 -13.82 -12.22
N ILE A 105 0.92 -14.35 -13.39
CA ILE A 105 0.04 -15.22 -14.18
C ILE A 105 -0.34 -16.50 -13.40
N PRO A 106 0.61 -17.34 -12.95
CA PRO A 106 0.25 -18.57 -12.23
C PRO A 106 -0.44 -18.28 -10.89
N PHE A 107 -0.01 -17.24 -10.17
CA PHE A 107 -0.58 -16.93 -8.86
C PHE A 107 -2.02 -16.40 -8.97
N CYS A 108 -2.27 -15.48 -9.89
CA CYS A 108 -3.61 -14.95 -10.14
C CYS A 108 -4.54 -16.02 -10.71
N PHE A 109 -4.03 -16.96 -11.51
CA PHE A 109 -4.83 -18.10 -11.97
C PHE A 109 -5.34 -18.95 -10.80
N ILE A 110 -4.46 -19.31 -9.87
CA ILE A 110 -4.83 -20.08 -8.66
C ILE A 110 -5.82 -19.28 -7.80
N ILE A 111 -5.55 -18.00 -7.55
CA ILE A 111 -6.43 -17.12 -6.76
C ILE A 111 -7.81 -17.01 -7.41
N THR A 112 -7.88 -16.83 -8.73
CA THR A 112 -9.15 -16.72 -9.45
C THR A 112 -10.00 -17.97 -9.27
N ILE A 113 -9.40 -19.17 -9.34
CA ILE A 113 -10.11 -20.43 -9.09
C ILE A 113 -10.63 -20.48 -7.65
N ILE A 114 -9.78 -20.20 -6.67
CA ILE A 114 -10.15 -20.28 -5.25
C ILE A 114 -11.24 -19.26 -4.91
N LEU A 115 -11.01 -17.98 -5.20
CA LEU A 115 -11.95 -16.90 -4.89
C LEU A 115 -13.22 -17.00 -5.72
N GLY A 116 -13.13 -17.47 -6.96
CA GLY A 116 -14.29 -17.74 -7.82
C GLY A 116 -15.19 -18.82 -7.23
N ILE A 117 -14.62 -19.94 -6.74
CA ILE A 117 -15.39 -20.98 -6.05
C ILE A 117 -16.03 -20.42 -4.77
N LEU A 118 -15.26 -19.71 -3.93
CA LEU A 118 -15.79 -19.13 -2.70
C LEU A 118 -16.91 -18.13 -2.96
N TRP A 119 -16.80 -17.34 -4.02
CA TRP A 119 -17.81 -16.37 -4.41
C TRP A 119 -19.06 -17.03 -4.97
N PHE A 120 -18.90 -18.08 -5.79
CA PHE A 120 -20.01 -18.88 -6.30
C PHE A 120 -20.86 -19.48 -5.16
N PHE A 121 -20.22 -19.90 -4.06
CA PHE A 121 -20.90 -20.37 -2.86
C PHE A 121 -21.30 -19.24 -1.87
N PHE A 122 -21.21 -17.97 -2.29
CA PHE A 122 -21.53 -16.78 -1.47
C PHE A 122 -20.77 -16.69 -0.14
N LEU A 123 -19.60 -17.32 -0.04
CA LEU A 123 -18.74 -17.28 1.16
C LEU A 123 -17.91 -16.00 1.24
N VAL A 124 -17.69 -15.34 0.11
CA VAL A 124 -17.03 -14.04 -0.01
C VAL A 124 -17.87 -13.10 -0.86
N GLN A 125 -17.77 -11.80 -0.61
CA GLN A 125 -18.46 -10.78 -1.38
C GLN A 125 -17.51 -9.61 -1.65
N PRO A 126 -17.62 -8.98 -2.83
CA PRO A 126 -16.83 -7.80 -3.17
C PRO A 126 -17.16 -6.66 -2.20
N LYS A 127 -16.14 -6.01 -1.66
CA LYS A 127 -16.34 -4.80 -0.84
C LYS A 127 -16.75 -3.64 -1.73
N THR A 128 -17.89 -3.01 -1.43
CA THR A 128 -18.48 -1.91 -2.21
C THR A 128 -18.32 -0.54 -1.55
N ASP A 129 -17.89 -0.50 -0.29
CA ASP A 129 -17.82 0.67 0.58
C ASP A 129 -16.42 1.31 0.67
N ARG A 130 -15.42 0.76 -0.03
CA ARG A 130 -14.01 1.16 0.14
C ARG A 130 -13.70 2.62 -0.20
N GLU A 131 -14.42 3.21 -1.14
CA GLU A 131 -14.24 4.63 -1.48
C GLU A 131 -14.72 5.53 -0.33
N GLN A 132 -15.80 5.14 0.35
CA GLN A 132 -16.32 5.82 1.53
C GLN A 132 -15.39 5.67 2.75
N GLU A 133 -14.64 4.56 2.86
CA GLU A 133 -13.66 4.36 3.94
C GLU A 133 -12.36 5.18 3.77
N ARG A 134 -12.08 5.70 2.57
CA ARG A 134 -10.78 6.33 2.26
C ARG A 134 -10.48 7.57 3.11
N PRO A 135 -11.40 8.54 3.32
CA PRO A 135 -11.17 9.67 4.20
C PRO A 135 -10.79 9.24 5.63
N GLN A 136 -11.49 8.22 6.16
CA GLN A 136 -11.21 7.68 7.49
C GLN A 136 -9.80 7.06 7.59
N LYS A 137 -9.37 6.34 6.54
CA LYS A 137 -8.01 5.78 6.47
C LYS A 137 -6.94 6.88 6.40
N VAL A 138 -7.17 7.93 5.63
CA VAL A 138 -6.26 9.08 5.54
C VAL A 138 -6.16 9.79 6.89
N GLN A 139 -7.30 10.07 7.54
CA GLN A 139 -7.34 10.67 8.88
C GLN A 139 -6.58 9.82 9.89
N LYS A 140 -6.83 8.51 9.94
CA LYS A 140 -6.13 7.61 10.86
C LYS A 140 -4.61 7.61 10.66
N ARG A 141 -4.13 7.73 9.42
CA ARG A 141 -2.70 7.83 9.12
C ARG A 141 -2.11 9.15 9.59
N LEU A 142 -2.84 10.25 9.41
CA LEU A 142 -2.47 11.55 9.95
C LEU A 142 -2.32 11.50 11.48
N ASP A 143 -3.28 10.89 12.17
CA ASP A 143 -3.24 10.73 13.63
C ASP A 143 -2.03 9.89 14.09
N ILE A 144 -1.66 8.85 13.33
CA ILE A 144 -0.45 8.06 13.60
C ILE A 144 0.81 8.89 13.39
N ALA A 145 0.90 9.64 12.28
CA ALA A 145 2.05 10.50 11.99
C ALA A 145 2.25 11.55 13.07
N GLN A 146 1.17 12.18 13.54
CA GLN A 146 1.20 13.14 14.65
C GLN A 146 1.72 12.51 15.95
N ARG A 147 1.25 11.29 16.29
CA ARG A 147 1.72 10.59 17.48
C ARG A 147 3.20 10.23 17.41
N LYS A 148 3.68 9.76 16.25
CA LYS A 148 5.11 9.51 16.02
C LYS A 148 5.93 10.79 16.15
N LEU A 149 5.49 11.89 15.52
CA LEU A 149 6.14 13.19 15.62
C LEU A 149 6.21 13.69 17.08
N LYS A 150 5.12 13.56 17.83
CA LYS A 150 5.07 13.92 19.26
C LYS A 150 6.08 13.12 20.09
N GLY A 151 6.23 11.81 19.82
CA GLY A 151 7.23 10.97 20.48
C GLY A 151 8.65 11.44 20.20
N ILE A 152 8.98 11.73 18.94
CA ILE A 152 10.30 12.24 18.56
C ILE A 152 10.59 13.60 19.23
N MET A 153 9.60 14.50 19.28
CA MET A 153 9.75 15.79 19.96
C MET A 153 9.98 15.63 21.47
N GLN A 154 9.37 14.62 22.10
CA GLN A 154 9.60 14.31 23.51
C GLN A 154 11.05 13.82 23.73
N GLU A 155 11.51 12.84 22.93
CA GLU A 155 12.88 12.34 23.00
C GLU A 155 13.91 13.46 22.81
N LEU A 156 13.67 14.39 21.87
CA LEU A 156 14.53 15.56 21.68
C LEU A 156 14.55 16.52 22.88
N GLY A 157 13.45 16.61 23.62
CA GLY A 157 13.37 17.42 24.84
C GLY A 157 14.19 16.84 26.00
N GLU A 158 14.43 15.53 25.99
CA GLU A 158 15.24 14.82 26.99
C GLU A 158 16.75 14.91 26.69
N ILE A 159 17.14 15.35 25.49
CA ILE A 159 18.54 15.52 25.12
C ILE A 159 19.12 16.78 25.78
N GLU A 160 20.23 16.60 26.50
CA GLU A 160 21.02 17.70 27.07
C GLU A 160 21.41 18.75 26.02
N ASP A 161 21.31 20.03 26.38
CA ASP A 161 21.58 21.16 25.48
C ASP A 161 22.95 21.09 24.80
N SER A 162 23.96 20.52 25.48
CA SER A 162 25.32 20.34 24.96
C SER A 162 25.41 19.37 23.77
N LYS A 163 24.40 18.51 23.56
CA LYS A 163 24.37 17.52 22.48
C LYS A 163 23.46 17.92 21.32
N LYS A 164 22.65 18.98 21.46
CA LYS A 164 21.69 19.45 20.44
C LYS A 164 22.34 19.82 19.11
N GLY A 165 23.60 20.27 19.12
CA GLY A 165 24.37 20.54 17.90
C GLY A 165 24.54 19.31 16.98
N LYS A 166 24.45 18.09 17.51
CA LYS A 166 24.49 16.84 16.70
C LYS A 166 23.16 16.50 16.02
N TYR A 167 22.08 17.20 16.37
CA TYR A 167 20.72 16.90 15.92
C TYR A 167 20.12 18.03 15.08
N VAL A 168 20.93 18.97 14.58
CA VAL A 168 20.44 20.12 13.78
C VAL A 168 19.61 19.67 12.58
N GLU A 169 20.07 18.65 11.85
CA GLU A 169 19.35 18.07 10.70
C GLU A 169 18.05 17.36 11.11
N VAL A 170 18.04 16.71 12.28
CA VAL A 170 16.85 16.06 12.82
C VAL A 170 15.80 17.12 13.20
N ILE A 171 16.24 18.20 13.85
CA ILE A 171 15.37 19.32 14.24
C ILE A 171 14.76 20.01 13.02
N SER A 172 15.53 20.24 11.94
CA SER A 172 14.99 20.84 10.71
C SER A 172 13.98 19.91 10.02
N THR A 173 14.27 18.61 9.96
CA THR A 173 13.36 17.59 9.40
C THR A 173 12.05 17.53 10.16
N ILE A 174 12.09 17.62 11.49
CA ILE A 174 10.89 17.65 12.35
C ILE A 174 10.07 18.90 12.13
N ALA A 175 10.71 20.07 11.99
CA ALA A 175 10.02 21.31 11.69
C ALA A 175 9.29 21.22 10.33
N GLN A 176 9.94 20.64 9.32
CA GLN A 176 9.32 20.40 8.02
C GLN A 176 8.16 19.39 8.11
N ALA A 177 8.35 18.27 8.80
CA ALA A 177 7.29 17.28 9.01
C ALA A 177 6.06 17.88 9.72
N LYS A 178 6.29 18.72 10.74
CA LYS A 178 5.22 19.46 11.43
C LYS A 178 4.44 20.35 10.46
N LYS A 179 5.14 21.11 9.62
CA LYS A 179 4.51 21.99 8.61
C LYS A 179 3.65 21.17 7.64
N THR A 180 4.19 20.09 7.09
CA THR A 180 3.46 19.20 6.15
C THR A 180 2.21 18.58 6.80
N ILE A 181 2.28 18.20 8.07
CA ILE A 181 1.13 17.67 8.80
C ILE A 181 0.03 18.73 8.98
N GLU A 182 0.38 19.98 9.31
CA GLU A 182 -0.62 21.05 9.42
C GLU A 182 -1.25 21.36 8.06
N GLU A 183 -0.46 21.45 6.98
CA GLU A 183 -1.00 21.62 5.61
C GLU A 183 -1.95 20.48 5.20
N ALA A 184 -1.65 19.24 5.62
CA ALA A 184 -2.52 18.09 5.36
C ALA A 184 -3.84 18.16 6.13
N LYS A 185 -3.82 18.63 7.38
CA LYS A 185 -5.04 18.87 8.16
C LYS A 185 -5.92 19.93 7.53
N ASP A 186 -5.34 21.05 7.11
CA ASP A 186 -6.08 22.14 6.50
C ASP A 186 -6.80 21.65 5.24
N LYS A 187 -6.12 20.84 4.41
CA LYS A 187 -6.73 20.22 3.22
C LYS A 187 -7.86 19.24 3.54
N LEU A 188 -7.81 18.56 4.68
CA LEU A 188 -8.87 17.64 5.12
C LEU A 188 -10.04 18.38 5.76
N ALA A 189 -9.79 19.49 6.45
CA ALA A 189 -10.83 20.32 7.09
C ALA A 189 -11.67 21.13 6.08
N VAL A 190 -11.13 21.36 4.87
CA VAL A 190 -11.80 22.11 3.79
C VAL A 190 -12.70 21.21 2.91
N GLN A 191 -12.73 19.89 3.13
CA GLN A 191 -13.67 19.01 2.42
C GLN A 191 -15.06 19.08 3.08
N PRO A 192 -16.11 19.53 2.34
CA PRO A 192 -17.47 19.62 2.85
C PRO A 192 -18.12 18.26 3.12
#